data_AF-A0A7V0TAQ0-F1
#
_entry.id   AF-A0A7V0TAQ0-F1
#
_cell.length_a   1.000
_cell.length_b   1.000
_cell.length_c   1.000
_cell.angle_alpha   90.00
_cell.angle_beta   90.00
_cell.angle_gamma   90.00
#
_symmetry.space_group_name_H-M   'P 1'
#
loop_
_entity.id
_entity.type
_entity.pdbx_description
1 polymer ?
#
loop_
_entity_poly.entity_id
_entity_poly.type
_entity_poly.pdbx_seq_one_letter_code
_entity_poly.pdbx_strand_id
1 'polypeptide(L)'
;PVENLISLVPNESFPSIMLHFVSDGVWKIKHLFIIQPATGLNLYAAMIGDAPESEIDASHLEGLQEGANQIVGQVQVAFQTEGVDIQISDLKIELLPSPEALLNAMNEEAGIHLIYSVDSDFGRFSIGHYLWRTGEGHLFDKGLSTEAASGYENNEAVGIAPADFQSFSTRGAGPAAKSEGLDMLMDVELEVIAELGKKTILIKDLLKLGTGSVVELNKSAGEPLDLLVNGRKFGEGEVVVIDDHFGIRITQLAGKKDKT
;
A
#
# COMPACT_ATOMS: atom_id res chain seq x y z
N PRO A 1 -0.37 -0.17 -12.37
CA PRO A 1 -0.30 1.30 -12.22
C PRO A 1 0.94 1.64 -11.40
N VAL A 2 1.72 2.64 -11.83
CA VAL A 2 2.78 3.20 -10.98
C VAL A 2 2.11 4.21 -10.06
N GLU A 3 2.24 4.02 -8.76
CA GLU A 3 1.60 4.81 -7.72
C GLU A 3 2.65 5.61 -6.95
N ASN A 4 2.23 6.72 -6.32
CA ASN A 4 3.04 7.39 -5.31
C ASN A 4 2.94 6.59 -4.00
N LEU A 5 3.95 5.79 -3.71
CA LEU A 5 3.94 4.87 -2.57
C LEU A 5 3.93 5.62 -1.24
N ILE A 6 4.58 6.79 -1.15
CA ILE A 6 4.60 7.62 0.07
C ILE A 6 3.19 8.05 0.46
N SER A 7 2.34 8.37 -0.51
CA SER A 7 0.95 8.79 -0.26
C SER A 7 0.08 7.69 0.37
N LEU A 8 0.50 6.42 0.29
CA LEU A 8 -0.24 5.27 0.79
C LEU A 8 0.11 4.93 2.26
N VAL A 9 1.29 5.34 2.73
CA VAL A 9 1.78 5.04 4.09
C VAL A 9 0.81 5.46 5.21
N PRO A 10 0.12 6.61 5.15
CA PRO A 10 -0.85 6.98 6.17
C PRO A 10 -2.04 6.01 6.33
N ASN A 11 -2.27 5.12 5.36
CA ASN A 11 -3.35 4.13 5.42
C ASN A 11 -2.93 2.83 6.13
N GLU A 12 -1.64 2.66 6.43
CA GLU A 12 -1.12 1.49 7.13
C GLU A 12 -1.35 1.59 8.64
N SER A 13 -1.56 0.43 9.27
CA SER A 13 -1.72 0.32 10.72
C SER A 13 -0.40 -0.06 11.39
N PHE A 14 -0.05 0.63 12.48
CA PHE A 14 1.21 0.42 13.22
C PHE A 14 0.93 0.06 14.69
N PRO A 15 1.83 -0.71 15.34
CA PRO A 15 3.04 -1.31 14.78
C PRO A 15 2.73 -2.41 13.77
N SER A 16 3.67 -2.67 12.86
CA SER A 16 3.57 -3.69 11.82
C SER A 16 4.85 -4.51 11.74
N ILE A 17 4.77 -5.70 11.19
CA ILE A 17 5.96 -6.48 10.82
C ILE A 17 6.26 -6.20 9.37
N MET A 18 7.50 -5.85 9.08
CA MET A 18 8.02 -5.67 7.74
C MET A 18 8.91 -6.83 7.37
N LEU A 19 8.61 -7.47 6.24
CA LEU A 19 9.55 -8.35 5.55
C LEU A 19 10.04 -7.62 4.29
N HIS A 20 11.34 -7.46 4.13
CA HIS A 20 11.90 -6.84 2.94
C HIS A 20 13.06 -7.63 2.36
N PHE A 21 13.22 -7.58 1.04
CA PHE A 21 14.34 -8.19 0.32
C PHE A 21 14.52 -7.50 -1.03
N VAL A 22 15.61 -7.82 -1.70
CA VAL A 22 15.88 -7.41 -3.09
C VAL A 22 15.86 -8.65 -3.97
N SER A 23 15.07 -8.62 -5.04
CA SER A 23 15.18 -9.58 -6.13
C SER A 23 16.03 -8.98 -7.25
N ASP A 24 16.94 -9.77 -7.81
CA ASP A 24 17.81 -9.38 -8.92
C ASP A 24 17.68 -10.42 -10.03
N GLY A 25 17.28 -9.98 -11.22
CA GLY A 25 16.99 -10.84 -12.35
C GLY A 25 16.94 -9.99 -13.61
N VAL A 26 15.79 -9.99 -14.30
CA VAL A 26 15.58 -9.05 -15.42
C VAL A 26 15.73 -7.60 -14.94
N TRP A 27 15.07 -7.26 -13.82
CA TRP A 27 15.21 -5.97 -13.12
C TRP A 27 15.55 -6.23 -11.66
N LYS A 28 16.26 -5.28 -11.05
CA LYS A 28 16.50 -5.28 -9.61
C LYS A 28 15.35 -4.59 -8.89
N ILE A 29 14.61 -5.33 -8.08
CA ILE A 29 13.37 -4.86 -7.44
C ILE A 29 13.52 -4.96 -5.92
N LYS A 30 13.22 -3.88 -5.20
CA LYS A 30 13.05 -3.90 -3.76
C LYS A 30 11.62 -4.29 -3.44
N HIS A 31 11.46 -5.23 -2.52
CA HIS A 31 10.18 -5.72 -2.02
C HIS A 31 10.06 -5.39 -0.55
N LEU A 32 8.88 -4.92 -0.15
CA LEU A 32 8.54 -4.61 1.23
C LEU A 32 7.11 -5.08 1.50
N PHE A 33 6.98 -6.12 2.31
CA PHE A 33 5.71 -6.70 2.74
C PHE A 33 5.38 -6.22 4.15
N ILE A 34 4.15 -5.79 4.36
CA ILE A 34 3.61 -5.32 5.64
C ILE A 34 2.50 -6.25 6.09
N ILE A 35 2.62 -6.77 7.31
CA ILE A 35 1.59 -7.55 7.99
C ILE A 35 1.39 -7.06 9.42
N GLN A 36 0.18 -7.27 9.94
CA GLN A 36 -0.12 -6.95 11.34
C GLN A 36 0.59 -7.92 12.31
N PRO A 37 0.98 -7.48 13.52
CA PRO A 37 1.65 -8.33 14.51
C PRO A 37 0.87 -9.61 14.83
N ALA A 38 -0.46 -9.52 14.94
CA ALA A 38 -1.32 -10.68 15.16
C ALA A 38 -1.20 -11.73 14.04
N THR A 39 -1.03 -11.29 12.78
CA THR A 39 -0.78 -12.18 11.65
C THR A 39 0.58 -12.86 11.78
N GLY A 40 1.62 -12.13 12.17
CA GLY A 40 2.94 -12.70 12.40
C GLY A 40 2.96 -13.75 13.53
N LEU A 41 2.28 -13.47 14.63
CA LEU A 41 2.14 -14.41 15.75
C LEU A 41 1.44 -15.70 15.32
N ASN A 42 0.35 -15.60 14.55
CA ASN A 42 -0.35 -16.75 14.00
C ASN A 42 0.54 -17.57 13.05
N LEU A 43 1.30 -16.90 12.18
CA LEU A 43 2.23 -17.56 11.26
C LEU A 43 3.34 -18.29 12.01
N TYR A 44 3.95 -17.64 13.00
CA TYR A 44 4.99 -18.25 13.82
C TYR A 44 4.47 -19.47 14.58
N ALA A 45 3.33 -19.33 15.26
CA ALA A 45 2.66 -20.41 15.98
C ALA A 45 2.39 -21.62 15.07
N ALA A 46 1.93 -21.38 13.84
CA ALA A 46 1.73 -22.44 12.85
C ALA A 46 3.03 -23.15 12.43
N MET A 47 4.17 -22.43 12.37
CA MET A 47 5.47 -23.02 12.03
C MET A 47 5.99 -23.95 13.14
N ILE A 48 5.79 -23.57 14.41
CA ILE A 48 6.27 -24.35 15.55
C ILE A 48 5.26 -25.38 16.06
N GLY A 49 4.01 -25.31 15.59
CA GLY A 49 2.93 -26.21 16.00
C GLY A 49 2.38 -25.92 17.38
N ASP A 50 2.36 -24.64 17.79
CA ASP A 50 1.86 -24.18 19.10
C ASP A 50 0.73 -23.15 18.93
N ALA A 51 0.14 -22.70 20.04
CA ALA A 51 -0.81 -21.60 20.07
C ALA A 51 -0.09 -20.24 19.96
N PRO A 52 -0.71 -19.24 19.30
CA PRO A 52 -0.13 -17.91 19.19
C PRO A 52 -0.10 -17.20 20.56
N GLU A 53 1.02 -16.55 20.85
CA GLU A 53 1.16 -15.68 22.01
C GLU A 53 0.42 -14.35 21.80
N SER A 54 0.32 -13.53 22.87
CA SER A 54 -0.41 -12.26 22.83
C SER A 54 0.44 -11.07 22.35
N GLU A 55 1.75 -11.16 22.48
CA GLU A 55 2.68 -10.06 22.16
C GLU A 55 3.82 -10.59 21.31
N ILE A 56 4.33 -9.73 20.43
CA ILE A 56 5.46 -10.05 19.57
C ILE A 56 6.77 -9.64 20.24
N ASP A 57 7.77 -10.51 20.15
CA ASP A 57 9.12 -10.25 20.64
C ASP A 57 10.20 -10.63 19.60
N ALA A 58 11.46 -10.49 19.99
CA ALA A 58 12.60 -10.79 19.13
C ALA A 58 12.66 -12.26 18.70
N SER A 59 12.29 -13.21 19.56
CA SER A 59 12.32 -14.64 19.24
C SER A 59 11.32 -15.00 18.15
N HIS A 60 10.14 -14.38 18.18
CA HIS A 60 9.13 -14.51 17.14
C HIS A 60 9.65 -13.99 15.79
N LEU A 61 10.30 -12.82 15.77
CA LEU A 61 10.87 -12.24 14.55
C LEU A 61 12.00 -13.10 13.99
N GLU A 62 12.86 -13.65 14.84
CA GLU A 62 13.94 -14.57 14.45
C GLU A 62 13.38 -15.86 13.84
N GLY A 63 12.34 -16.44 14.43
CA GLY A 63 11.70 -17.63 13.88
C GLY A 63 11.00 -17.37 12.54
N LEU A 64 10.31 -16.24 12.41
CA LEU A 64 9.75 -15.81 11.13
C LEU A 64 10.85 -15.59 10.08
N GLN A 65 12.00 -15.02 10.47
CA GLN A 65 13.14 -14.81 9.58
C GLN A 65 13.69 -16.14 9.06
N GLU A 66 13.82 -17.15 9.93
CA GLU A 66 14.23 -18.50 9.52
C GLU A 66 13.24 -19.12 8.54
N GLY A 67 11.94 -19.07 8.85
CA GLY A 67 10.89 -19.57 7.97
C GLY A 67 10.89 -18.88 6.60
N ALA A 68 11.06 -17.56 6.57
CA ALA A 68 11.14 -16.79 5.33
C ALA A 68 12.38 -17.15 4.50
N ASN A 69 13.55 -17.33 5.12
CA ASN A 69 14.76 -17.78 4.44
C ASN A 69 14.56 -19.14 3.75
N GLN A 70 13.88 -20.08 4.41
CA GLN A 70 13.58 -21.40 3.85
C GLN A 70 12.64 -21.29 2.64
N ILE A 71 11.56 -20.50 2.75
CA ILE A 71 10.59 -20.29 1.66
C ILE A 71 11.28 -19.63 0.46
N VAL A 72 12.02 -18.55 0.68
CA VAL A 72 12.75 -17.83 -0.37
C VAL A 72 13.72 -18.76 -1.10
N GLY A 73 14.45 -19.61 -0.37
CA GLY A 73 15.34 -20.60 -0.97
C GLY A 73 14.60 -21.56 -1.91
N GLN A 74 13.44 -22.07 -1.51
CA GLN A 74 12.61 -22.95 -2.36
C GLN A 74 12.06 -22.23 -3.59
N VAL A 75 11.59 -20.99 -3.41
CA VAL A 75 11.07 -20.15 -4.51
C VAL A 75 12.16 -19.88 -5.54
N GLN A 76 13.36 -19.54 -5.10
CA GLN A 76 14.50 -19.30 -5.99
C GLN A 76 14.87 -20.56 -6.81
N VAL A 77 14.91 -21.73 -6.17
CA VAL A 77 15.15 -23.01 -6.86
C VAL A 77 14.06 -23.31 -7.88
N ALA A 78 12.79 -23.03 -7.55
CA ALA A 78 11.67 -23.24 -8.47
C ALA A 78 11.80 -22.35 -9.72
N PHE A 79 12.13 -21.07 -9.57
CA PHE A 79 12.35 -20.18 -10.71
C PHE A 79 13.52 -20.62 -11.59
N GLN A 80 14.64 -21.03 -10.98
CA GLN A 80 15.80 -21.53 -11.73
C GLN A 80 15.46 -22.78 -12.55
N THR A 81 14.61 -23.67 -12.01
CA THR A 81 14.15 -24.88 -12.73
C THR A 81 13.32 -24.52 -13.97
N GLU A 82 12.56 -23.42 -13.92
CA GLU A 82 11.78 -22.89 -15.04
C GLU A 82 12.62 -22.00 -15.99
N GLY A 83 13.94 -21.97 -15.82
CA GLY A 83 14.86 -21.18 -16.65
C GLY A 83 14.85 -19.69 -16.36
N VAL A 84 14.29 -19.27 -15.21
CA VAL A 84 14.26 -17.89 -14.75
C VAL A 84 15.35 -17.70 -13.70
N ASP A 85 16.41 -16.98 -14.05
CA ASP A 85 17.47 -16.63 -13.10
C ASP A 85 17.05 -15.39 -12.30
N ILE A 86 16.64 -15.63 -11.05
CA ILE A 86 16.36 -14.60 -10.06
C ILE A 86 17.17 -14.94 -8.81
N GLN A 87 17.89 -13.94 -8.30
CA GLN A 87 18.63 -14.01 -7.05
C GLN A 87 17.91 -13.15 -6.01
N ILE A 88 17.63 -13.72 -4.83
CA ILE A 88 17.05 -12.97 -3.71
C ILE A 88 18.13 -12.70 -2.67
N SER A 89 18.22 -11.45 -2.23
CA SER A 89 19.23 -10.96 -1.30
C SER A 89 18.62 -10.01 -0.27
N ASP A 90 19.36 -9.72 0.80
CA ASP A 90 18.97 -8.78 1.86
C ASP A 90 17.59 -9.07 2.50
N LEU A 91 17.21 -10.35 2.60
CA LEU A 91 15.97 -10.74 3.27
C LEU A 91 16.05 -10.45 4.78
N LYS A 92 15.18 -9.57 5.24
CA LYS A 92 15.08 -9.17 6.65
C LYS A 92 13.63 -9.05 7.10
N ILE A 93 13.37 -9.45 8.34
CA ILE A 93 12.10 -9.26 9.04
C ILE A 93 12.35 -8.41 10.28
N GLU A 94 11.62 -7.30 10.37
CA GLU A 94 11.80 -6.29 11.41
C GLU A 94 10.44 -5.75 11.87
N LEU A 95 10.36 -5.31 13.13
CA LEU A 95 9.19 -4.59 13.62
C LEU A 95 9.27 -3.12 13.17
N LEU A 96 8.23 -2.65 12.49
CA LEU A 96 8.03 -1.24 12.17
C LEU A 96 7.13 -0.59 13.23
N PRO A 97 7.66 0.34 14.03
CA PRO A 97 6.89 0.96 15.10
C PRO A 97 5.97 2.07 14.60
N SER A 98 6.26 2.70 13.46
CA SER A 98 5.58 3.93 13.04
C SER A 98 5.60 4.17 11.53
N PRO A 99 4.73 5.07 11.01
CA PRO A 99 4.75 5.51 9.62
C PRO A 99 6.11 6.06 9.17
N GLU A 100 6.78 6.82 10.04
CA GLU A 100 8.09 7.41 9.72
C GLU A 100 9.15 6.32 9.52
N ALA A 101 9.07 5.21 10.27
CA ALA A 101 9.97 4.07 10.07
C ALA A 101 9.74 3.40 8.70
N LEU A 102 8.48 3.30 8.24
CA LEU A 102 8.16 2.80 6.91
C LEU A 102 8.66 3.74 5.82
N LEU A 103 8.43 5.05 5.97
CA LEU A 103 8.94 6.06 5.04
C LEU A 103 10.47 6.02 4.93
N ASN A 104 11.18 5.87 6.05
CA ASN A 104 12.65 5.76 6.02
C ASN A 104 13.13 4.47 5.33
N ALA A 105 12.35 3.38 5.41
CA ALA A 105 12.64 2.15 4.68
C ALA A 105 12.35 2.26 3.17
N MET A 106 11.50 3.21 2.78
CA MET A 106 11.14 3.51 1.39
C MET A 106 12.02 4.62 0.85
N ASN A 107 12.89 4.30 -0.10
CA ASN A 107 13.78 5.29 -0.72
C ASN A 107 13.28 5.79 -2.08
N GLU A 108 12.08 5.40 -2.50
CA GLU A 108 11.50 5.75 -3.79
C GLU A 108 10.02 6.12 -3.65
N GLU A 109 9.60 7.12 -4.41
CA GLU A 109 8.20 7.56 -4.46
C GLU A 109 7.38 6.74 -5.44
N ALA A 110 7.98 6.33 -6.57
CA ALA A 110 7.28 5.67 -7.66
C ALA A 110 7.44 4.16 -7.57
N GLY A 111 6.33 3.44 -7.42
CA GLY A 111 6.35 1.98 -7.45
C GLY A 111 4.97 1.37 -7.59
N ILE A 112 4.83 0.13 -7.14
CA ILE A 112 3.57 -0.61 -7.17
C ILE A 112 3.23 -1.01 -5.75
N HIS A 113 1.98 -0.78 -5.34
CA HIS A 113 1.42 -1.29 -4.10
C HIS A 113 0.37 -2.36 -4.39
N LEU A 114 0.49 -3.51 -3.75
CA LEU A 114 -0.43 -4.64 -3.87
C LEU A 114 -0.96 -5.01 -2.49
N ILE A 115 -2.25 -5.28 -2.39
CA ILE A 115 -2.87 -5.80 -1.16
C ILE A 115 -3.38 -7.22 -1.43
N TYR A 116 -2.79 -8.19 -0.75
CA TYR A 116 -3.25 -9.57 -0.78
C TYR A 116 -4.25 -9.81 0.35
N SER A 117 -5.40 -10.42 0.05
CA SER A 117 -6.29 -10.96 1.07
C SER A 117 -6.11 -12.47 1.14
N VAL A 118 -5.78 -12.98 2.32
CA VAL A 118 -5.58 -14.41 2.57
C VAL A 118 -6.66 -14.90 3.53
N ASP A 119 -7.32 -15.99 3.15
CA ASP A 119 -8.22 -16.75 4.03
C ASP A 119 -7.49 -18.02 4.47
N SER A 120 -7.50 -18.29 5.76
CA SER A 120 -6.69 -19.35 6.39
C SER A 120 -7.37 -19.91 7.61
N ASP A 121 -6.85 -21.03 8.14
CA ASP A 121 -7.36 -21.66 9.36
C ASP A 121 -7.26 -20.76 10.60
N PHE A 122 -6.38 -19.76 10.56
CA PHE A 122 -6.19 -18.74 11.60
C PHE A 122 -6.88 -17.40 11.27
N GLY A 123 -7.83 -17.43 10.32
CA GLY A 123 -8.70 -16.32 9.96
C GLY A 123 -8.25 -15.58 8.70
N ARG A 124 -9.02 -14.54 8.37
CA ARG A 124 -8.78 -13.69 7.21
C ARG A 124 -7.89 -12.51 7.58
N PHE A 125 -6.80 -12.32 6.83
CA PHE A 125 -5.89 -11.20 7.00
C PHE A 125 -5.46 -10.62 5.66
N SER A 126 -4.88 -9.42 5.71
CA SER A 126 -4.34 -8.75 4.53
C SER A 126 -2.83 -8.58 4.65
N ILE A 127 -2.15 -8.60 3.50
CA ILE A 127 -0.72 -8.35 3.37
C ILE A 127 -0.55 -7.18 2.41
N GLY A 128 0.02 -6.07 2.88
CA GLY A 128 0.47 -4.98 2.01
C GLY A 128 1.81 -5.34 1.38
N HIS A 129 2.03 -4.95 0.13
CA HIS A 129 3.28 -5.21 -0.58
C HIS A 129 3.63 -4.05 -1.49
N TYR A 130 4.67 -3.34 -1.08
CA TYR A 130 5.28 -2.25 -1.81
C TYR A 130 6.46 -2.82 -2.60
N LEU A 131 6.53 -2.48 -3.87
CA LEU A 131 7.67 -2.87 -4.70
C LEU A 131 8.05 -1.77 -5.68
N TRP A 132 9.35 -1.58 -5.85
CA TRP A 132 9.89 -0.58 -6.75
C TRP A 132 11.22 -1.06 -7.33
N ARG A 133 11.58 -0.52 -8.49
CA ARG A 133 12.86 -0.83 -9.13
C ARG A 133 13.97 -0.06 -8.44
N THR A 134 15.14 -0.68 -8.27
CA THR A 134 16.35 -0.04 -7.74
C THR A 134 17.41 0.02 -8.84
N GLY A 135 18.07 1.19 -8.99
CA GLY A 135 19.12 1.43 -10.00
C GLY A 135 18.71 2.33 -11.17
N GLU A 136 19.68 2.78 -11.97
CA GLU A 136 19.47 3.70 -13.10
C GLU A 136 18.56 3.09 -14.17
N GLY A 137 17.39 3.71 -14.35
CA GLY A 137 16.36 3.26 -15.27
C GLY A 137 15.02 3.89 -14.95
N HIS A 138 14.98 5.22 -14.89
CA HIS A 138 13.74 5.97 -14.81
C HIS A 138 12.87 5.63 -16.03
N LEU A 139 11.75 4.94 -15.83
CA LEU A 139 10.77 4.67 -16.90
C LEU A 139 10.16 5.96 -17.47
N PHE A 140 10.45 7.12 -16.87
CA PHE A 140 9.85 8.42 -17.19
C PHE A 140 10.85 9.56 -17.36
N ASP A 141 12.15 9.31 -17.57
CA ASP A 141 13.11 10.38 -17.93
C ASP A 141 13.12 10.70 -19.43
N LYS A 142 11.93 10.94 -19.98
CA LYS A 142 11.76 11.72 -21.20
C LYS A 142 10.57 12.66 -21.02
N GLY A 143 10.86 13.82 -20.44
CA GLY A 143 10.09 15.03 -20.70
C GLY A 143 9.46 15.69 -19.49
N LEU A 144 10.27 16.13 -18.53
CA LEU A 144 10.03 17.44 -17.91
C LEU A 144 11.38 18.05 -17.50
N SER A 145 12.03 18.69 -18.47
CA SER A 145 13.13 19.61 -18.19
C SER A 145 12.60 20.76 -17.34
N THR A 146 13.01 20.82 -16.08
CA THR A 146 12.94 22.06 -15.31
C THR A 146 14.38 22.49 -15.02
N GLU A 147 14.94 23.24 -15.97
CA GLU A 147 16.08 24.11 -15.72
C GLU A 147 15.63 25.21 -14.75
N ALA A 148 15.89 24.99 -13.46
CA ALA A 148 16.10 25.98 -12.39
C ALA A 148 16.10 25.17 -11.08
N ALA A 149 17.09 25.20 -10.19
CA ALA A 149 18.04 26.25 -9.89
C ALA A 149 19.34 25.62 -9.40
N SER A 150 20.43 26.08 -9.98
CA SER A 150 21.76 25.96 -9.39
C SER A 150 21.94 27.04 -8.33
N GLY A 151 22.59 26.65 -7.24
CA GLY A 151 23.31 27.56 -6.34
C GLY A 151 22.60 27.86 -5.04
N TYR A 152 22.98 27.16 -3.97
CA TYR A 152 23.35 27.77 -2.69
C TYR A 152 24.35 26.84 -1.97
N GLU A 153 25.63 27.19 -2.04
CA GLU A 153 26.64 26.79 -1.06
C GLU A 153 26.48 27.64 0.21
N ASN A 154 26.63 26.99 1.37
CA ASN A 154 27.06 27.50 2.68
C ASN A 154 26.32 28.70 3.31
N ASN A 155 25.64 28.46 4.45
CA ASN A 155 25.89 29.27 5.65
C ASN A 155 25.45 28.62 6.97
N GLU A 156 26.38 28.69 7.93
CA GLU A 156 26.32 28.73 9.40
C GLU A 156 25.11 28.19 10.18
N ALA A 157 25.44 27.38 11.21
CA ALA A 157 24.54 26.90 12.25
C ALA A 157 23.85 28.07 12.98
N VAL A 158 22.56 28.24 12.74
CA VAL A 158 21.69 29.14 13.50
C VAL A 158 21.24 28.41 14.78
N GLY A 159 21.60 28.97 15.94
CA GLY A 159 21.14 28.49 17.24
C GLY A 159 19.63 28.64 17.40
N ILE A 160 18.92 27.52 17.51
CA ILE A 160 17.47 27.49 17.73
C ILE A 160 17.21 27.65 19.24
N ALA A 161 16.63 28.78 19.64
CA ALA A 161 15.98 28.92 20.94
C ALA A 161 14.59 28.26 20.87
N PRO A 162 14.15 27.51 21.90
CA PRO A 162 12.84 26.86 21.88
C PRO A 162 11.72 27.90 21.86
N ALA A 163 10.72 27.68 20.98
CA ALA A 163 9.53 28.51 20.88
C ALA A 163 8.64 28.33 22.12
N ASP A 164 8.17 29.46 22.65
CA ASP A 164 7.29 29.52 23.83
C ASP A 164 5.85 29.22 23.40
N PHE A 165 5.33 28.05 23.77
CA PHE A 165 3.97 27.65 23.44
C PHE A 165 2.97 28.26 24.42
N GLN A 166 2.11 29.17 23.93
CA GLN A 166 0.95 29.59 24.70
C GLN A 166 -0.04 28.43 24.81
N SER A 167 -0.31 28.03 26.05
CA SER A 167 -1.28 27.01 26.42
C SER A 167 -2.70 27.50 26.12
N PHE A 168 -3.39 26.81 25.21
CA PHE A 168 -4.79 27.09 24.89
C PHE A 168 -5.68 26.70 26.07
N SER A 169 -6.11 27.69 26.85
CA SER A 169 -7.16 27.52 27.85
C SER A 169 -8.51 27.33 27.17
N THR A 170 -9.09 26.15 27.31
CA THR A 170 -10.47 25.82 26.92
C THR A 170 -11.45 26.81 27.54
N ARG A 171 -12.05 27.67 26.72
CA ARG A 171 -13.09 28.61 27.14
C ARG A 171 -14.36 28.37 26.32
N GLY A 172 -15.34 27.75 26.97
CA GLY A 172 -16.78 27.89 26.66
C GLY A 172 -17.29 27.18 25.41
N ALA A 173 -17.86 25.98 25.60
CA ALA A 173 -18.76 25.37 24.63
C ALA A 173 -20.06 26.20 24.50
N GLY A 174 -20.18 26.92 23.37
CA GLY A 174 -21.45 27.40 22.84
C GLY A 174 -21.85 26.59 21.59
N PRO A 175 -23.15 26.44 21.27
CA PRO A 175 -23.62 25.54 20.21
C PRO A 175 -23.29 25.97 18.76
N ALA A 176 -22.40 26.95 18.57
CA ALA A 176 -22.00 27.47 17.26
C ALA A 176 -20.64 26.93 16.74
N ALA A 177 -19.86 26.19 17.54
CA ALA A 177 -18.52 25.71 17.16
C ALA A 177 -18.51 24.36 16.39
N LYS A 178 -19.63 23.96 15.77
CA LYS A 178 -19.71 22.72 14.97
C LYS A 178 -19.55 22.92 13.46
N SER A 179 -19.57 24.16 12.96
CA SER A 179 -19.53 24.43 11.51
C SER A 179 -18.13 24.82 10.99
N GLU A 180 -17.30 25.51 11.78
CA GLU A 180 -16.00 26.00 11.28
C GLU A 180 -14.99 24.88 10.95
N GLY A 181 -15.01 23.77 11.68
CA GLY A 181 -14.16 22.60 11.37
C GLY A 181 -14.64 21.77 10.18
N LEU A 182 -15.91 21.94 9.77
CA LEU A 182 -16.48 21.25 8.61
C LEU A 182 -16.22 22.04 7.32
N ASP A 183 -16.24 23.38 7.37
CA ASP A 183 -15.94 24.23 6.22
C ASP A 183 -14.51 24.03 5.70
N MET A 184 -13.53 23.78 6.58
CA MET A 184 -12.15 23.45 6.17
C MET A 184 -12.00 22.10 5.45
N LEU A 185 -12.94 21.16 5.65
CA LEU A 185 -12.92 19.85 4.99
C LEU A 185 -13.56 19.87 3.60
N MET A 186 -14.25 20.97 3.25
CA MET A 186 -14.94 21.09 1.95
C MET A 186 -13.99 21.35 0.78
N ASP A 187 -12.79 21.87 1.06
CA ASP A 187 -11.76 22.19 0.06
C ASP A 187 -10.75 21.04 -0.16
N VAL A 188 -11.00 19.88 0.44
CA VAL A 188 -10.13 18.70 0.32
C VAL A 188 -10.46 17.94 -0.96
N GLU A 189 -9.51 17.91 -1.90
CA GLU A 189 -9.61 17.10 -3.11
C GLU A 189 -9.43 15.60 -2.78
N LEU A 190 -10.32 14.77 -3.34
CA LEU A 190 -10.30 13.32 -3.15
C LEU A 190 -10.33 12.62 -4.50
N GLU A 191 -9.50 11.60 -4.66
CA GLU A 191 -9.53 10.74 -5.84
C GLU A 191 -10.76 9.81 -5.77
N VAL A 192 -11.53 9.79 -6.86
CA VAL A 192 -12.66 8.88 -7.06
C VAL A 192 -12.25 7.83 -8.08
N ILE A 193 -12.25 6.57 -7.65
CA ILE A 193 -11.96 5.42 -8.50
C ILE A 193 -13.28 4.77 -8.90
N ALA A 194 -13.51 4.65 -10.21
CA ALA A 194 -14.64 3.90 -10.76
C ALA A 194 -14.17 2.52 -11.21
N GLU A 195 -14.60 1.49 -10.49
CA GLU A 195 -14.12 0.13 -10.68
C GLU A 195 -15.13 -0.72 -11.47
N LEU A 196 -14.66 -1.26 -12.60
CA LEU A 196 -15.43 -2.16 -13.47
C LEU A 196 -15.66 -3.54 -12.86
N GLY A 197 -14.71 -4.03 -12.08
CA GLY A 197 -14.79 -5.31 -11.38
C GLY A 197 -13.41 -5.81 -10.94
N LYS A 198 -13.40 -6.88 -10.15
CA LYS A 198 -12.20 -7.53 -9.61
C LYS A 198 -12.11 -8.98 -10.05
N LYS A 199 -10.89 -9.52 -10.10
CA LYS A 199 -10.65 -10.95 -10.18
C LYS A 199 -9.43 -11.32 -9.34
N THR A 200 -9.57 -12.30 -8.46
CA THR A 200 -8.42 -12.95 -7.80
C THR A 200 -7.91 -14.07 -8.71
N ILE A 201 -6.62 -14.04 -9.04
CA ILE A 201 -5.96 -15.07 -9.85
C ILE A 201 -4.67 -15.55 -9.18
N LEU A 202 -4.22 -16.74 -9.54
CA LEU A 202 -2.95 -17.26 -9.05
C LEU A 202 -1.77 -16.56 -9.75
N ILE A 203 -0.65 -16.39 -9.04
CA ILE A 203 0.57 -15.74 -9.58
C ILE A 203 1.03 -16.43 -10.87
N LYS A 204 1.00 -17.76 -10.91
CA LYS A 204 1.36 -18.55 -12.11
C LYS A 204 0.50 -18.24 -13.33
N ASP A 205 -0.76 -17.82 -13.13
CA ASP A 205 -1.68 -17.50 -14.23
C ASP A 205 -1.54 -16.04 -14.64
N LEU A 206 -1.23 -15.15 -13.68
CA LEU A 206 -0.85 -13.76 -13.96
C LEU A 206 0.40 -13.68 -14.85
N LEU A 207 1.44 -14.45 -14.55
CA LEU A 207 2.68 -14.49 -15.34
C LEU A 207 2.51 -15.02 -16.77
N LYS A 208 1.40 -15.71 -17.05
CA LYS A 208 1.05 -16.21 -18.40
C LYS A 208 0.24 -15.20 -19.21
N LEU A 209 -0.21 -14.09 -18.60
CA LEU A 209 -0.95 -13.06 -19.34
C LEU A 209 -0.03 -12.37 -20.35
N GLY A 210 -0.56 -12.11 -21.53
CA GLY A 210 0.12 -11.36 -22.58
C GLY A 210 -0.87 -10.49 -23.34
N THR A 211 -0.38 -9.82 -24.38
CA THR A 211 -1.22 -9.01 -25.26
C THR A 211 -2.35 -9.87 -25.85
N GLY A 212 -3.59 -9.45 -25.62
CA GLY A 212 -4.79 -10.15 -26.09
C GLY A 212 -5.38 -11.16 -25.10
N SER A 213 -4.76 -11.40 -23.93
CA SER A 213 -5.37 -12.20 -22.87
C SER A 213 -6.63 -11.52 -22.33
N VAL A 214 -7.68 -12.32 -22.08
CA VAL A 214 -8.95 -11.85 -21.52
C VAL A 214 -9.07 -12.30 -20.07
N VAL A 215 -9.25 -11.34 -19.17
CA VAL A 215 -9.46 -11.59 -17.74
C VAL A 215 -10.93 -11.32 -17.40
N GLU A 216 -11.70 -12.39 -17.20
CA GLU A 216 -13.10 -12.30 -16.81
C GLU A 216 -13.26 -11.83 -15.36
N LEU A 217 -13.90 -10.68 -15.16
CA LEU A 217 -14.11 -10.07 -13.84
C LEU A 217 -15.30 -10.70 -13.10
N ASN A 218 -15.47 -10.38 -11.81
CA ASN A 218 -16.57 -10.86 -10.97
C ASN A 218 -17.92 -10.16 -11.21
N LYS A 219 -17.97 -9.12 -12.04
CA LYS A 219 -19.20 -8.36 -12.35
C LYS A 219 -19.75 -8.71 -13.72
N SER A 220 -21.07 -8.83 -13.81
CA SER A 220 -21.77 -9.08 -15.07
C SER A 220 -21.84 -7.81 -15.93
N ALA A 221 -21.91 -7.98 -17.25
CA ALA A 221 -22.13 -6.85 -18.15
C ALA A 221 -23.47 -6.16 -17.83
N GLY A 222 -23.43 -4.84 -17.67
CA GLY A 222 -24.61 -4.02 -17.33
C GLY A 222 -24.83 -3.81 -15.82
N GLU A 223 -24.06 -4.48 -14.95
CA GLU A 223 -24.01 -4.09 -13.54
C GLU A 223 -23.32 -2.72 -13.39
N PRO A 224 -23.75 -1.89 -12.42
CA PRO A 224 -23.11 -0.60 -12.19
C PRO A 224 -21.68 -0.79 -11.67
N LEU A 225 -20.81 0.16 -11.98
CA LEU A 225 -19.46 0.28 -11.44
C LEU A 225 -19.49 0.55 -9.94
N ASP A 226 -18.47 0.07 -9.23
CA ASP A 226 -18.27 0.48 -7.83
C ASP A 226 -17.51 1.81 -7.79
N LEU A 227 -17.99 2.76 -6.99
CA LEU A 227 -17.32 4.03 -6.79
C LEU A 227 -16.60 4.02 -5.45
N LEU A 228 -15.29 4.22 -5.49
CA LEU A 228 -14.40 4.15 -4.32
C LEU A 228 -13.74 5.50 -4.09
N VAL A 229 -13.58 5.86 -2.82
CA VAL A 229 -12.69 6.94 -2.36
C VAL A 229 -11.82 6.33 -1.28
N ASN A 230 -10.50 6.52 -1.36
CA ASN A 230 -9.52 5.92 -0.43
C ASN A 230 -9.75 4.41 -0.22
N GLY A 231 -10.03 3.69 -1.32
CA GLY A 231 -10.27 2.24 -1.31
C GLY A 231 -11.60 1.79 -0.67
N ARG A 232 -12.46 2.71 -0.22
CA ARG A 232 -13.78 2.40 0.38
C ARG A 232 -14.90 2.72 -0.59
N LYS A 233 -15.80 1.76 -0.82
CA LYS A 233 -16.98 1.97 -1.67
C LYS A 233 -17.91 3.00 -1.04
N PHE A 234 -18.15 4.11 -1.73
CA PHE A 234 -19.10 5.14 -1.31
C PHE A 234 -20.36 5.19 -2.20
N GLY A 235 -20.38 4.47 -3.32
CA GLY A 235 -21.52 4.44 -4.21
C GLY A 235 -21.37 3.48 -5.38
N GLU A 236 -22.32 3.60 -6.30
CA GLU A 236 -22.38 2.89 -7.56
C GLU A 236 -22.67 3.89 -8.68
N GLY A 237 -22.23 3.58 -9.89
CA GLY A 237 -22.48 4.44 -11.05
C GLY A 237 -22.40 3.71 -12.37
N GLU A 238 -22.83 4.35 -13.43
CA GLU A 238 -22.77 3.82 -14.79
C GLU A 238 -21.91 4.71 -15.68
N VAL A 239 -21.20 4.10 -16.62
CA VAL A 239 -20.39 4.83 -17.60
C VAL A 239 -21.33 5.57 -18.54
N VAL A 240 -21.11 6.87 -18.68
CA VAL A 240 -21.74 7.72 -19.67
C VAL A 240 -20.66 8.31 -20.56
N VAL A 241 -21.03 8.70 -21.77
CA VAL A 241 -20.16 9.47 -22.66
C VAL A 241 -20.71 10.89 -22.71
N ILE A 242 -19.87 11.85 -22.41
CA ILE A 242 -20.19 13.28 -22.49
C ILE A 242 -19.19 13.87 -23.47
N ASP A 243 -19.71 14.35 -24.60
CA ASP A 243 -18.92 14.70 -25.78
C ASP A 243 -18.05 13.50 -26.21
N ASP A 244 -16.72 13.62 -26.14
CA ASP A 244 -15.76 12.56 -26.44
C ASP A 244 -15.03 12.03 -25.19
N HIS A 245 -15.54 12.32 -23.99
CA HIS A 245 -14.97 11.87 -22.73
C HIS A 245 -15.89 10.87 -22.01
N PHE A 246 -15.28 9.90 -21.32
CA PHE A 246 -16.00 9.07 -20.37
C PHE A 246 -16.32 9.87 -19.12
N GLY A 247 -17.57 9.76 -18.65
CA GLY A 247 -18.03 10.24 -17.37
C GLY A 247 -18.69 9.10 -16.60
N ILE A 248 -18.91 9.31 -15.31
CA ILE A 248 -19.67 8.36 -14.48
C ILE A 248 -20.90 9.06 -13.91
N ARG A 249 -22.07 8.49 -14.18
CA ARG A 249 -23.32 8.92 -13.55
C ARG A 249 -23.56 8.10 -12.29
N ILE A 250 -23.58 8.76 -11.13
CA ILE A 250 -23.86 8.10 -9.85
C ILE A 250 -25.31 7.60 -9.85
N THR A 251 -25.49 6.31 -9.62
CA THR A 251 -26.80 5.65 -9.54
C THR A 251 -27.22 5.40 -8.10
N GLN A 252 -26.25 5.13 -7.20
CA GLN A 252 -26.50 4.88 -5.78
C GLN A 252 -25.37 5.43 -4.90
N LEU A 253 -25.71 5.89 -3.70
CA LEU A 253 -24.74 6.25 -2.65
C LEU A 253 -24.88 5.29 -1.47
N ALA A 254 -23.76 4.83 -0.92
CA ALA A 254 -23.72 3.98 0.26
C ALA A 254 -24.23 4.76 1.49
N GLY A 255 -25.12 4.13 2.27
CA GLY A 255 -25.60 4.70 3.54
C GLY A 255 -26.88 5.53 3.47
N LYS A 256 -27.46 5.78 2.29
CA LYS A 256 -28.83 6.33 2.20
C LYS A 256 -29.84 5.20 2.47
N LYS A 257 -30.23 5.00 3.74
CA LYS A 257 -31.45 4.23 4.03
C LYS A 257 -32.60 4.94 3.32
N ASP A 258 -33.33 4.20 2.48
CA ASP A 258 -34.60 4.69 1.94
C ASP A 258 -35.45 5.18 3.11
N LYS A 259 -35.79 6.46 3.07
CA LYS A 259 -36.86 6.98 3.92
C LYS A 259 -38.15 6.52 3.26
N THR A 260 -38.58 5.31 3.60
CA THR A 260 -39.94 4.83 3.38
C THR A 260 -40.83 5.19 4.57
#